data_AF-A0A529Z035-F1
#
_entry.id   AF-A0A529Z035-F1
#
_cell.length_a   1.000
_cell.length_b   1.000
_cell.length_c   1.000
_cell.angle_alpha   90.00
_cell.angle_beta   90.00
_cell.angle_gamma   90.00
#
_symmetry.space_group_name_H-M   'P 1'
#
loop_
_entity.id
_entity.type
_entity.pdbx_description
1 polymer ?
#
loop_
_entity_poly.entity_id
_entity_poly.type
_entity_poly.pdbx_seq_one_letter_code
_entity_poly.pdbx_strand_id
1 'polypeptide(L)'
;MCSLNMGSMNFGIYPLADRYSSWKYEWEEPYLRGTDDFIFRNTFRDIERILKLLGEGHGTRFEHECYDVGHLYSLAHFVDRGLVKPPFFVQMIFGILGGIGPDMDNLNFMKQKADRLFGNDYRWSVLAAGRFQMSFATQAAMLGGSVRVGLEDSLYIGRGKLANSNAEQVRKIRTILTELGHEIATPAEARAMLGLKGGDLVGF
;
A
#
# COMPACT_ATOMS: atom_id res chain seq x y z
N MET A 1 -5.23 3.22 -12.34
CA MET A 1 -5.12 2.18 -11.30
C MET A 1 -5.92 2.68 -10.10
N CYS A 2 -6.49 1.77 -9.31
CA CYS A 2 -7.19 2.10 -8.06
C CYS A 2 -6.67 1.19 -6.95
N SER A 3 -6.62 1.65 -5.70
CA SER A 3 -6.37 0.77 -4.56
C SER A 3 -7.57 -0.17 -4.34
N LEU A 4 -7.28 -1.37 -3.84
CA LEU A 4 -8.29 -2.36 -3.47
C LEU A 4 -7.84 -3.08 -2.20
N ASN A 5 -8.51 -2.77 -1.10
CA ASN A 5 -8.27 -3.38 0.20
C ASN A 5 -8.76 -4.84 0.22
N MET A 6 -7.88 -5.75 0.62
CA MET A 6 -8.10 -7.18 0.47
C MET A 6 -8.74 -7.87 1.69
N GLY A 7 -9.27 -7.10 2.64
CA GLY A 7 -9.99 -7.66 3.79
C GLY A 7 -10.55 -6.61 4.73
N SER A 8 -11.57 -7.01 5.49
CA SER A 8 -12.09 -6.22 6.61
C SER A 8 -11.16 -6.31 7.81
N MET A 9 -10.87 -5.20 8.46
CA MET A 9 -9.98 -5.15 9.62
C MET A 9 -10.30 -3.98 10.55
N ASN A 10 -9.81 -4.04 11.79
CA ASN A 10 -9.70 -2.84 12.61
C ASN A 10 -8.68 -1.90 11.97
N PHE A 11 -8.92 -0.58 12.03
CA PHE A 11 -8.00 0.42 11.51
C PHE A 11 -7.86 1.56 12.53
N GLY A 12 -7.02 1.34 13.53
CA GLY A 12 -6.89 2.25 14.67
C GLY A 12 -5.86 3.35 14.44
N ILE A 13 -6.31 4.60 14.39
CA ILE A 13 -5.43 5.79 14.43
C ILE A 13 -5.74 6.69 15.64
N TYR A 14 -6.68 6.31 16.50
CA TYR A 14 -7.07 7.02 17.72
C TYR A 14 -5.91 7.36 18.68
N PRO A 15 -4.80 6.58 18.80
CA PRO A 15 -3.69 6.99 19.65
C PRO A 15 -2.96 8.25 19.16
N LEU A 16 -3.19 8.67 17.90
CA LEU A 16 -2.65 9.95 17.41
C LEU A 16 -3.29 11.14 18.13
N ALA A 17 -4.54 11.03 18.57
CA ALA A 17 -5.21 12.12 19.29
C ALA A 17 -4.52 12.44 20.63
N ASP A 18 -3.79 11.49 21.23
CA ASP A 18 -3.00 11.73 22.45
C ASP A 18 -1.70 12.52 22.19
N ARG A 19 -1.32 12.71 20.92
CA ARG A 19 -0.09 13.42 20.52
C ARG A 19 -0.31 14.90 20.25
N TYR A 20 -1.55 15.35 20.18
CA TYR A 20 -1.92 16.72 19.85
C TYR A 20 -2.78 17.31 20.97
N SER A 21 -2.52 18.55 21.33
CA SER A 21 -3.27 19.27 22.39
C SER A 21 -4.21 20.35 21.84
N SER A 22 -4.23 20.55 20.53
CA SER A 22 -5.01 21.59 19.86
C SER A 22 -5.40 21.16 18.45
N TRP A 23 -6.61 21.52 18.04
CA TRP A 23 -7.20 21.15 16.75
C TRP A 23 -7.65 22.42 16.02
N LYS A 24 -7.50 22.45 14.70
CA LYS A 24 -7.90 23.61 13.90
C LYS A 24 -9.39 23.53 13.54
N TYR A 25 -9.88 22.33 13.30
CA TYR A 25 -11.24 22.04 12.91
C TYR A 25 -11.87 21.04 13.89
N GLU A 26 -13.15 21.24 14.18
CA GLU A 26 -13.90 20.46 15.18
C GLU A 26 -14.01 18.96 14.84
N TRP A 27 -13.82 18.58 13.58
CA TRP A 27 -13.95 17.19 13.14
C TRP A 27 -12.69 16.35 13.38
N GLU A 28 -11.52 16.96 13.57
CA GLU A 28 -10.23 16.25 13.56
C GLU A 28 -10.09 15.27 14.73
N GLU A 29 -10.39 15.72 15.96
CA GLU A 29 -10.30 14.86 17.13
C GLU A 29 -11.37 13.75 17.14
N PRO A 30 -12.67 14.04 16.91
CA PRO A 30 -13.69 13.00 16.84
C PRO A 30 -13.40 11.97 15.75
N TYR A 31 -12.85 12.39 14.61
CA TYR A 31 -12.45 11.49 13.53
C TYR A 31 -11.40 10.49 14.01
N LEU A 32 -10.33 10.95 14.67
CA LEU A 32 -9.28 10.06 15.18
C LEU A 32 -9.83 9.16 16.28
N ARG A 33 -10.53 9.74 17.27
CA ARG A 33 -11.05 9.00 18.43
C ARG A 33 -12.01 7.91 18.01
N GLY A 34 -12.92 8.18 17.07
CA GLY A 34 -13.89 7.19 16.59
C GLY A 34 -13.29 6.00 15.83
N THR A 35 -11.97 5.96 15.60
CA THR A 35 -11.33 4.80 14.98
C THR A 35 -11.07 3.63 15.94
N ASP A 36 -11.36 3.78 17.23
CA ASP A 36 -11.31 2.69 18.21
C ASP A 36 -12.48 1.69 18.04
N ASP A 37 -13.62 2.14 17.52
CA ASP A 37 -14.82 1.33 17.19
C ASP A 37 -15.10 1.27 15.68
N PHE A 38 -14.08 1.49 14.84
CA PHE A 38 -14.21 1.48 13.38
C PHE A 38 -13.72 0.16 12.77
N ILE A 39 -14.56 -0.43 11.92
CA ILE A 39 -14.17 -1.52 11.02
C ILE A 39 -13.96 -0.96 9.62
N PHE A 40 -12.75 -1.09 9.11
CA PHE A 40 -12.48 -0.83 7.71
C PHE A 40 -12.98 -1.99 6.85
N ARG A 41 -14.26 -1.92 6.47
CA ARG A 41 -14.99 -3.03 5.86
C ARG A 41 -14.61 -3.25 4.39
N ASN A 42 -14.13 -4.46 4.08
CA ASN A 42 -13.95 -4.98 2.72
C ASN A 42 -14.30 -6.48 2.69
N THR A 43 -15.59 -6.79 2.66
CA THR A 43 -16.03 -8.19 2.59
C THR A 43 -15.71 -8.80 1.22
N PHE A 44 -15.70 -10.13 1.11
CA PHE A 44 -15.52 -10.81 -0.19
C PHE A 44 -16.53 -10.33 -1.26
N ARG A 45 -17.77 -10.01 -0.85
CA ARG A 45 -18.79 -9.47 -1.76
C ARG A 45 -18.45 -8.05 -2.22
N ASP A 46 -17.93 -7.22 -1.32
CA ASP A 46 -17.51 -5.85 -1.62
C ASP A 46 -16.35 -5.88 -2.62
N ILE A 47 -15.34 -6.73 -2.37
CA ILE A 47 -14.18 -6.92 -3.25
C ILE A 47 -14.61 -7.44 -4.63
N GLU A 48 -15.44 -8.48 -4.70
CA GLU A 48 -15.93 -9.01 -5.98
C GLU A 48 -16.70 -7.96 -6.79
N ARG A 49 -17.54 -7.16 -6.12
CA ARG A 49 -18.27 -6.07 -6.76
C ARG A 49 -17.31 -5.06 -7.38
N ILE A 50 -16.24 -4.68 -6.67
CA ILE A 50 -15.23 -3.73 -7.17
C ILE A 50 -14.47 -4.31 -8.36
N LEU A 51 -14.03 -5.57 -8.27
CA LEU A 51 -13.32 -6.26 -9.35
C LEU A 51 -14.14 -6.28 -10.65
N LYS A 52 -15.44 -6.60 -10.55
CA LYS A 52 -16.35 -6.61 -11.70
C LYS A 52 -16.64 -5.20 -12.22
N LEU A 53 -17.05 -4.29 -11.33
CA LEU A 53 -17.47 -2.95 -11.74
C LEU A 53 -16.30 -2.14 -12.32
N LEU A 54 -15.20 -2.02 -11.57
CA LEU A 54 -14.08 -1.18 -11.97
C LEU A 54 -13.12 -1.92 -12.91
N GLY A 55 -12.88 -3.21 -12.66
CA GLY A 55 -11.95 -4.02 -13.44
C GLY A 55 -12.52 -4.35 -14.81
N GLU A 56 -13.54 -5.20 -14.85
CA GLU A 56 -14.17 -5.63 -16.11
C GLU A 56 -14.91 -4.48 -16.80
N GLY A 57 -15.66 -3.66 -16.04
CA GLY A 57 -16.48 -2.58 -16.59
C GLY A 57 -15.70 -1.36 -17.11
N HIS A 58 -14.52 -1.07 -16.55
CA HIS A 58 -13.76 0.16 -16.87
C HIS A 58 -12.28 -0.05 -17.22
N GLY A 59 -11.81 -1.30 -17.27
CA GLY A 59 -10.41 -1.64 -17.53
C GLY A 59 -9.47 -1.16 -16.41
N THR A 60 -9.98 -0.98 -15.19
CA THR A 60 -9.17 -0.53 -14.06
C THR A 60 -8.33 -1.67 -13.54
N ARG A 61 -7.02 -1.47 -13.43
CA ARG A 61 -6.13 -2.35 -12.68
C ARG A 61 -5.99 -1.90 -11.23
N PHE A 62 -5.69 -2.85 -10.36
CA PHE A 62 -5.69 -2.64 -8.92
C PHE A 62 -4.30 -2.73 -8.30
N GLU A 63 -4.09 -1.87 -7.32
CA GLU A 63 -3.10 -2.04 -6.26
C GLU A 63 -3.79 -2.77 -5.10
N HIS A 64 -3.47 -4.05 -4.89
CA HIS A 64 -4.13 -4.87 -3.88
C HIS A 64 -3.47 -4.64 -2.53
N GLU A 65 -4.15 -3.89 -1.66
CA GLU A 65 -3.66 -3.47 -0.36
C GLU A 65 -3.82 -4.59 0.67
N CYS A 66 -2.70 -5.17 1.08
CA CYS A 66 -2.60 -6.30 1.98
C CYS A 66 -1.93 -5.85 3.28
N TYR A 67 -2.73 -5.72 4.34
CA TYR A 67 -2.30 -5.28 5.67
C TYR A 67 -1.91 -6.45 6.57
N ASP A 68 -2.20 -7.68 6.15
CA ASP A 68 -1.86 -8.89 6.88
C ASP A 68 -1.79 -10.08 5.92
N VAL A 69 -1.27 -11.20 6.39
CA VAL A 69 -1.10 -12.44 5.63
C VAL A 69 -2.45 -12.99 5.18
N GLY A 70 -3.51 -12.84 5.99
CA GLY A 70 -4.87 -13.23 5.60
C GLY A 70 -5.36 -12.52 4.33
N HIS A 71 -4.92 -11.28 4.09
CA HIS A 71 -5.28 -10.53 2.89
C HIS A 71 -4.61 -11.08 1.62
N LEU A 72 -3.41 -11.67 1.75
CA LEU A 72 -2.78 -12.40 0.63
C LEU A 72 -3.60 -13.64 0.26
N TYR A 73 -4.14 -14.36 1.25
CA TYR A 73 -5.04 -15.50 0.98
C TYR A 73 -6.38 -15.05 0.39
N SER A 74 -6.93 -13.91 0.83
CA SER A 74 -8.10 -13.31 0.18
C SER A 74 -7.82 -13.00 -1.29
N LEU A 75 -6.64 -12.45 -1.61
CA LEU A 75 -6.24 -12.20 -3.00
C LEU A 75 -6.11 -13.49 -3.80
N ALA A 76 -5.45 -14.52 -3.24
CA ALA A 76 -5.31 -15.83 -3.87
C ALA A 76 -6.68 -16.43 -4.24
N HIS A 77 -7.68 -16.32 -3.36
CA HIS A 77 -9.06 -16.75 -3.67
C HIS A 77 -9.64 -16.08 -4.92
N PHE A 78 -9.38 -14.79 -5.14
CA PHE A 78 -9.86 -14.09 -6.34
C PHE A 78 -9.02 -14.38 -7.59
N VAL A 79 -7.73 -14.69 -7.42
CA VAL A 79 -6.85 -15.18 -8.50
C VAL A 79 -7.31 -16.56 -8.96
N ASP A 80 -7.54 -17.50 -8.05
CA ASP A 80 -8.00 -18.87 -8.34
C ASP A 80 -9.35 -18.88 -9.07
N ARG A 81 -10.21 -17.89 -8.77
CA ARG A 81 -11.51 -17.69 -9.43
C ARG A 81 -11.41 -16.96 -10.78
N GLY A 82 -10.21 -16.55 -11.21
CA GLY A 82 -9.97 -15.85 -12.47
C GLY A 82 -10.44 -14.40 -12.50
N LEU A 83 -10.79 -13.82 -11.34
CA LEU A 83 -11.27 -12.43 -11.22
C LEU A 83 -10.11 -11.43 -11.16
N VAL A 84 -8.92 -11.87 -10.72
CA VAL A 84 -7.68 -11.10 -10.77
C VAL A 84 -6.73 -11.76 -11.77
N LYS A 85 -6.23 -10.99 -12.74
CA LYS A 85 -5.39 -11.48 -13.84
C LYS A 85 -3.97 -10.91 -13.77
N PRO A 86 -2.92 -11.70 -14.05
CA PRO A 86 -1.54 -11.22 -14.07
C PRO A 86 -1.27 -10.22 -15.22
N PRO A 87 -0.22 -9.38 -15.09
CA PRO A 87 0.56 -9.15 -13.88
C PRO A 87 -0.24 -8.29 -12.88
N PHE A 88 -0.47 -8.78 -11.65
CA PHE A 88 -1.18 -8.01 -10.61
C PHE A 88 -0.23 -7.41 -9.59
N PHE A 89 -0.65 -6.30 -8.97
CA PHE A 89 0.19 -5.52 -8.07
C PHE A 89 -0.26 -5.69 -6.62
N VAL A 90 0.66 -6.13 -5.77
CA VAL A 90 0.42 -6.36 -4.34
C VAL A 90 1.14 -5.28 -3.53
N GLN A 91 0.40 -4.49 -2.78
CA GLN A 91 0.95 -3.51 -1.86
C GLN A 91 0.93 -4.10 -0.45
N MET A 92 2.10 -4.37 0.12
CA MET A 92 2.22 -4.90 1.49
C MET A 92 2.35 -3.73 2.47
N ILE A 93 1.43 -3.65 3.43
CA ILE A 93 1.27 -2.50 4.32
C ILE A 93 1.59 -2.89 5.76
N PHE A 94 2.51 -2.15 6.38
CA PHE A 94 3.03 -2.44 7.71
C PHE A 94 2.81 -1.30 8.70
N GLY A 95 2.52 -1.65 9.96
CA GLY A 95 2.53 -0.70 11.08
C GLY A 95 1.23 0.07 11.31
N ILE A 96 0.13 -0.36 10.71
CA ILE A 96 -1.22 0.10 11.07
C ILE A 96 -1.71 -0.71 12.27
N LEU A 97 -2.22 -0.05 13.31
CA LEU A 97 -2.82 -0.75 14.45
C LEU A 97 -4.10 -1.46 13.99
N GLY A 98 -4.08 -2.79 14.05
CA GLY A 98 -5.11 -3.67 13.49
C GLY A 98 -4.64 -4.50 12.30
N GLY A 99 -3.48 -4.17 11.72
CA GLY A 99 -2.76 -4.98 10.73
C GLY A 99 -1.44 -5.53 11.27
N ILE A 100 -0.60 -6.01 10.36
CA ILE A 100 0.70 -6.60 10.69
C ILE A 100 1.71 -5.54 11.15
N GLY A 101 2.55 -5.91 12.12
CA GLY A 101 3.55 -5.03 12.73
C GLY A 101 4.71 -4.67 11.78
N PRO A 102 5.39 -3.52 11.98
CA PRO A 102 6.49 -3.06 11.15
C PRO A 102 7.83 -3.67 11.57
N ASP A 103 7.87 -4.99 11.71
CA ASP A 103 9.08 -5.79 11.94
C ASP A 103 9.60 -6.35 10.62
N MET A 104 10.92 -6.36 10.41
CA MET A 104 11.50 -6.83 9.13
C MET A 104 11.20 -8.32 8.87
N ASP A 105 11.03 -9.12 9.92
CA ASP A 105 10.61 -10.52 9.80
C ASP A 105 9.20 -10.65 9.21
N ASN A 106 8.30 -9.71 9.51
CA ASN A 106 6.96 -9.68 8.92
C ASN A 106 7.02 -9.37 7.42
N LEU A 107 7.90 -8.45 7.00
CA LEU A 107 8.13 -8.18 5.57
C LEU A 107 8.61 -9.43 4.84
N ASN A 108 9.64 -10.09 5.38
CA ASN A 108 10.16 -11.33 4.81
C ASN A 108 9.09 -12.43 4.76
N PHE A 109 8.29 -12.55 5.83
CA PHE A 109 7.21 -13.52 5.90
C PHE A 109 6.14 -13.26 4.84
N MET A 110 5.61 -12.03 4.74
CA MET A 110 4.62 -11.68 3.73
C MET A 110 5.16 -11.87 2.30
N LYS A 111 6.42 -11.50 2.05
CA LYS A 111 7.07 -11.74 0.75
C LYS A 111 7.13 -13.22 0.40
N GLN A 112 7.61 -14.07 1.31
CA GLN A 112 7.66 -15.52 1.11
C GLN A 112 6.27 -16.15 0.94
N LYS A 113 5.24 -15.60 1.61
CA LYS A 113 3.86 -16.06 1.44
C LYS A 113 3.32 -15.69 0.06
N ALA A 114 3.53 -14.45 -0.37
CA ALA A 114 3.17 -14.00 -1.71
C ALA A 114 3.87 -14.82 -2.80
N ASP A 115 5.16 -15.11 -2.66
CA ASP A 115 5.90 -15.97 -3.60
C ASP A 115 5.28 -17.36 -3.74
N ARG A 116 4.87 -17.98 -2.62
CA ARG A 116 4.23 -19.29 -2.63
C ARG A 116 2.83 -19.27 -3.25
N LEU A 117 2.08 -18.19 -3.07
CA LEU A 117 0.71 -18.05 -3.56
C LEU A 117 0.66 -17.63 -5.03
N PHE A 118 1.58 -16.79 -5.47
CA PHE A 118 1.49 -16.08 -6.75
C PHE A 118 2.65 -16.36 -7.70
N GLY A 119 3.75 -16.98 -7.23
CA GLY A 119 4.92 -17.25 -8.06
C GLY A 119 5.44 -16.00 -8.77
N ASN A 120 5.52 -16.05 -10.11
CA ASN A 120 6.01 -14.95 -10.94
C ASN A 120 4.91 -14.03 -11.49
N ASP A 121 3.64 -14.26 -11.11
CA ASP A 121 2.47 -13.58 -11.69
C ASP A 121 2.21 -12.19 -11.10
N TYR A 122 2.98 -11.80 -10.09
CA TYR A 122 2.76 -10.57 -9.34
C TYR A 122 3.98 -9.64 -9.35
N ARG A 123 3.68 -8.35 -9.29
CA ARG A 123 4.59 -7.29 -8.87
C ARG A 123 4.20 -6.87 -7.47
N TRP A 124 5.13 -6.32 -6.71
CA TRP A 124 4.84 -5.92 -5.35
C TRP A 124 5.54 -4.64 -4.94
N SER A 125 4.96 -3.99 -3.96
CA SER A 125 5.47 -2.78 -3.33
C SER A 125 5.28 -2.86 -1.82
N VAL A 126 5.92 -1.94 -1.11
CA VAL A 126 5.81 -1.80 0.34
C VAL A 126 5.49 -0.37 0.73
N LEU A 127 4.60 -0.27 1.72
CA LEU A 127 4.38 0.90 2.56
C LEU A 127 4.59 0.50 4.02
N ALA A 128 5.25 1.35 4.80
CA ALA A 128 5.31 1.21 6.25
C ALA A 128 5.03 2.56 6.94
N ALA A 129 4.17 2.54 7.96
CA ALA A 129 3.65 3.73 8.60
C ALA A 129 4.74 4.55 9.33
N GLY A 130 4.69 5.87 9.15
CA GLY A 130 5.49 6.84 9.88
C GLY A 130 7.00 6.63 9.75
N ARG A 131 7.67 6.47 10.89
CA ARG A 131 9.14 6.41 10.96
C ARG A 131 9.76 5.22 10.21
N PHE A 132 8.98 4.21 9.89
CA PHE A 132 9.44 2.98 9.24
C PHE A 132 9.50 3.09 7.71
N GLN A 133 8.88 4.12 7.12
CA GLN A 133 8.73 4.30 5.67
C GLN A 133 10.04 4.08 4.89
N MET A 134 11.12 4.78 5.27
CA MET A 134 12.38 4.71 4.53
C MET A 134 13.07 3.34 4.68
N SER A 135 13.12 2.78 5.90
CA SER A 135 13.77 1.48 6.14
C SER A 135 13.08 0.33 5.40
N PHE A 136 11.74 0.32 5.39
CA PHE A 136 10.97 -0.70 4.68
C PHE A 136 11.07 -0.54 3.17
N ALA A 137 11.00 0.69 2.65
CA ALA A 137 11.21 0.96 1.23
C ALA A 137 12.60 0.49 0.75
N THR A 138 13.66 0.76 1.52
CA THR A 138 15.01 0.28 1.21
C THR A 138 15.09 -1.25 1.20
N GLN A 139 14.54 -1.90 2.24
CA GLN A 139 14.54 -3.37 2.32
C GLN A 139 13.73 -4.00 1.18
N ALA A 140 12.59 -3.41 0.81
CA ALA A 140 11.77 -3.89 -0.29
C ALA A 140 12.54 -3.85 -1.62
N ALA A 141 13.25 -2.76 -1.90
CA ALA A 141 14.07 -2.63 -3.10
C ALA A 141 15.20 -3.67 -3.15
N MET A 142 15.88 -3.93 -2.02
CA MET A 142 16.90 -4.98 -1.93
C MET A 142 16.34 -6.39 -2.19
N LEU A 143 15.04 -6.60 -1.95
CA LEU A 143 14.33 -7.86 -2.22
C LEU A 143 13.67 -7.88 -3.62
N GLY A 144 13.96 -6.89 -4.48
CA GLY A 144 13.40 -6.79 -5.83
C GLY A 144 11.95 -6.27 -5.88
N GLY A 145 11.49 -5.61 -4.83
CA GLY A 145 10.20 -4.94 -4.75
C GLY A 145 10.23 -3.48 -5.20
N SER A 146 9.04 -2.94 -5.46
CA SER A 146 8.82 -1.49 -5.61
C SER A 146 8.65 -0.82 -4.25
N VAL A 147 8.60 0.52 -4.23
CA VAL A 147 8.49 1.31 -3.00
C VAL A 147 7.33 2.30 -3.08
N ARG A 148 6.68 2.54 -1.95
CA ARG A 148 5.71 3.64 -1.77
C ARG A 148 6.21 4.59 -0.68
N VAL A 149 6.14 5.89 -0.99
CA VAL A 149 6.41 6.99 -0.05
C VAL A 149 5.38 8.09 -0.27
N GLY A 150 5.13 8.87 0.77
CA GLY A 150 4.22 10.01 0.73
C GLY A 150 3.81 10.47 2.12
N LEU A 151 3.26 11.68 2.16
CA LEU A 151 2.75 12.32 3.38
C LEU A 151 1.52 11.58 3.95
N GLU A 152 0.81 10.83 3.12
CA GLU A 152 -0.24 9.90 3.55
C GLU A 152 0.31 8.88 4.55
N ASP A 153 1.50 8.33 4.28
CA ASP A 153 2.05 7.23 5.06
C ASP A 153 2.95 7.74 6.21
N SER A 154 3.61 8.91 6.03
CA SER A 154 4.48 9.52 7.04
C SER A 154 4.55 11.03 6.88
N LEU A 155 4.32 11.77 7.96
CA LEU A 155 4.51 13.23 7.99
C LEU A 155 5.99 13.66 8.10
N TYR A 156 6.91 12.72 8.27
CA TYR A 156 8.30 12.99 8.63
C TYR A 156 9.28 12.61 7.51
N ILE A 157 10.31 13.43 7.30
CA ILE A 157 11.46 13.10 6.44
C ILE A 157 12.59 12.41 7.22
N GLY A 158 12.57 12.54 8.54
CA GLY A 158 13.52 11.95 9.47
C GLY A 158 13.06 12.13 10.91
N ARG A 159 13.80 11.55 11.86
CA ARG A 159 13.43 11.61 13.29
C ARG A 159 13.21 13.05 13.75
N GLY A 160 11.98 13.37 14.16
CA GLY A 160 11.61 14.69 14.66
C GLY A 160 11.53 15.80 13.61
N LYS A 161 11.70 15.51 12.32
CA LYS A 161 11.66 16.52 11.25
C LYS A 161 10.51 16.24 10.28
N LEU A 162 9.54 17.15 10.22
CA LEU A 162 8.45 17.10 9.24
C LEU A 162 9.00 17.20 7.81
N ALA A 163 8.38 16.46 6.90
CA ALA A 163 8.62 16.61 5.48
C ALA A 163 7.89 17.85 4.96
N ASN A 164 8.57 18.66 4.13
CA ASN A 164 7.99 19.87 3.56
C ASN A 164 7.10 19.58 2.34
N SER A 165 7.28 18.41 1.71
CA SER A 165 6.48 17.96 0.58
C SER A 165 6.65 16.47 0.32
N ASN A 166 5.70 15.86 -0.39
CA ASN A 166 5.86 14.53 -0.98
C ASN A 166 7.15 14.41 -1.81
N ALA A 167 7.50 15.46 -2.56
CA ALA A 167 8.70 15.49 -3.39
C ALA A 167 10.00 15.36 -2.57
N GLU A 168 10.01 15.78 -1.31
CA GLU A 168 11.16 15.59 -0.41
C GLU A 168 11.37 14.11 -0.08
N GLN A 169 10.30 13.37 0.21
CA GLN A 169 10.36 11.93 0.46
C GLN A 169 10.71 11.16 -0.81
N VAL A 170 10.13 11.53 -1.96
CA VAL A 170 10.47 10.92 -3.27
C VAL A 170 11.96 11.10 -3.59
N ARG A 171 12.51 12.32 -3.40
CA ARG A 171 13.95 12.57 -3.61
C ARG A 171 14.80 11.71 -2.68
N LYS A 172 14.43 11.59 -1.41
CA LYS A 172 15.18 10.81 -0.44
C LYS A 172 15.24 9.33 -0.81
N ILE A 173 14.10 8.71 -1.14
CA ILE A 173 14.12 7.29 -1.52
C ILE A 173 14.83 7.09 -2.86
N ARG A 174 14.65 8.01 -3.84
CA ARG A 174 15.38 7.97 -5.10
C ARG A 174 16.89 7.97 -4.89
N THR A 175 17.42 8.85 -4.03
CA THR A 175 18.85 8.86 -3.70
C THR A 175 19.29 7.49 -3.18
N ILE A 176 18.60 6.93 -2.20
CA ILE A 176 18.94 5.61 -1.65
C ILE A 176 18.96 4.54 -2.75
N LEU A 177 17.93 4.50 -3.60
CA LEU A 177 17.83 3.51 -4.68
C LEU A 177 18.95 3.66 -5.72
N THR A 178 19.30 4.89 -6.09
CA THR A 178 20.40 5.17 -7.01
C THR A 178 21.75 4.77 -6.41
N GLU A 179 21.99 5.03 -5.12
CA GLU A 179 23.22 4.59 -4.42
C GLU A 179 23.32 3.06 -4.32
N LEU A 180 22.19 2.35 -4.31
CA LEU A 180 22.13 0.88 -4.40
C LEU A 180 22.25 0.34 -5.84
N GLY A 181 22.40 1.22 -6.84
CA GLY A 181 22.55 0.85 -8.25
C GLY A 181 21.24 0.58 -8.99
N HIS A 182 20.09 0.98 -8.44
CA HIS A 182 18.80 0.86 -9.12
C HIS A 182 18.47 2.09 -9.99
N GLU A 183 17.71 1.84 -11.06
CA GLU A 183 17.06 2.87 -11.87
C GLU A 183 15.58 3.02 -11.49
N ILE A 184 15.06 4.25 -11.62
CA ILE A 184 13.66 4.54 -11.28
C ILE A 184 12.80 4.47 -12.54
N ALA A 185 11.79 3.59 -12.51
CA ALA A 185 10.84 3.45 -13.60
C ALA A 185 10.13 4.78 -13.90
N THR A 186 10.13 5.15 -15.17
CA THR A 186 9.27 6.18 -15.73
C THR A 186 7.79 5.75 -15.66
N PRO A 187 6.84 6.69 -15.78
CA PRO A 187 5.43 6.34 -15.87
C PRO A 187 5.11 5.40 -17.06
N ALA A 188 5.86 5.46 -18.17
CA ALA A 188 5.66 4.57 -19.30
C ALA A 188 6.06 3.12 -18.96
N GLU A 189 7.22 2.94 -18.33
CA GLU A 189 7.69 1.62 -17.87
C GLU A 189 6.76 1.04 -16.80
N ALA A 190 6.32 1.85 -15.84
CA ALA A 190 5.36 1.41 -14.83
C ALA A 190 4.04 0.93 -15.46
N ARG A 191 3.53 1.61 -16.49
CA ARG A 191 2.34 1.15 -17.24
C ARG A 191 2.57 -0.20 -17.90
N ALA A 192 3.72 -0.40 -18.55
CA ALA A 192 4.06 -1.66 -19.19
C ALA A 192 4.20 -2.80 -18.18
N MET A 193 4.92 -2.57 -17.08
CA MET A 193 5.14 -3.56 -16.01
C MET A 193 3.84 -4.01 -15.35
N LEU A 194 2.87 -3.11 -15.22
CA LEU A 194 1.61 -3.33 -14.50
C LEU A 194 0.41 -3.57 -15.42
N GLY A 195 0.60 -3.59 -16.73
CA GLY A 195 -0.46 -3.81 -17.73
C GLY A 195 -1.56 -2.73 -17.72
N LEU A 196 -1.19 -1.46 -17.51
CA LEU A 196 -2.14 -0.35 -17.40
C LEU A 196 -2.65 0.12 -18.77
N LYS A 197 -3.93 0.51 -18.83
CA LYS A 197 -4.63 0.88 -20.07
C LYS A 197 -4.08 2.12 -20.80
N GLY A 198 -3.35 3.00 -20.13
CA GLY A 198 -2.90 4.27 -20.73
C GLY A 198 -3.55 5.48 -20.08
N GLY A 199 -2.91 6.65 -20.26
CA GLY A 199 -3.40 7.93 -19.69
C GLY A 199 -4.50 8.58 -20.52
N ASP A 200 -4.61 8.21 -21.80
CA ASP A 200 -5.61 8.63 -22.77
C ASP A 200 -6.95 7.86 -22.64
N LEU A 201 -6.97 6.76 -21.89
CA LEU A 201 -8.15 5.92 -21.67
C LEU A 201 -8.80 6.15 -20.30
N VAL A 202 -8.66 7.34 -19.73
CA VAL A 202 -9.27 7.76 -18.45
C VAL A 202 -10.31 8.87 -18.69
N GLY A 203 -11.30 8.97 -17.80
CA GLY A 203 -12.44 9.89 -17.97
C GLY A 203 -12.28 11.23 -17.25
N PHE A 204 -11.09 11.82 -17.28
CA PHE A 204 -10.79 13.15 -16.72
C PHE A 204 -9.78 13.90 -17.60
#